data_AF-A0A4U9R4C8-F1
#
_entry.id   AF-A0A4U9R4C8-F1
#
_cell.length_a   1.000
_cell.length_b   1.000
_cell.length_c   1.000
_cell.angle_alpha   90.00
_cell.angle_beta   90.00
_cell.angle_gamma   90.00
#
_symmetry.space_group_name_H-M   'P 1'
#
loop_
_entity.id
_entity.type
_entity.pdbx_description
1 polymer ?
#
loop_
_entity_poly.entity_id
_entity_poly.type
_entity_poly.pdbx_seq_one_letter_code
_entity_poly.pdbx_strand_id
1 'polypeptide(L)'
;MKKPSVFSKDYEKKIKQIRRRKIIIGFLILLGLIGLAVFIIKPSKVKGDITSIKNIFSRSSKKEKKTIAGNKSSIDRSSQNKAEKENKNIEKIEAPKKVIKDINIKLNDQLTIRGKIEEFKGDKIFISMNPIENINYELSKDKKTYLIFNAKNQDMYLANIDGKATDITRRIHYTKNKNKIYKENKLKSYPNFIWATSPKLFNGKVFYLSKLPNLSNKYPYFVWVYDININKHEYLKDARLRGYEGSFGEIKENKLEIILNKNKYLVYENGNILK
;
A
#
# COMPACT_ATOMS: atom_id res chain seq x y z
N MET A 1 7.11 2.32 40.64
CA MET A 1 7.56 3.39 41.56
C MET A 1 6.59 4.55 41.52
N LYS A 2 6.07 4.98 42.68
CA LYS A 2 5.14 6.11 42.85
C LYS A 2 5.80 7.41 42.34
N LYS A 3 5.06 8.25 41.62
CA LYS A 3 5.63 9.50 41.07
C LYS A 3 5.99 10.45 42.22
N PRO A 4 7.15 11.12 42.20
CA PRO A 4 7.47 12.14 43.19
C PRO A 4 6.50 13.32 43.08
N SER A 5 6.22 13.99 44.20
CA SER A 5 5.36 15.17 44.23
C SER A 5 5.93 16.30 43.38
N VAL A 6 5.08 16.86 42.53
CA VAL A 6 5.39 17.95 41.59
C VAL A 6 5.78 19.24 42.32
N PHE A 7 5.39 19.39 43.58
CA PHE A 7 5.69 20.54 44.43
C PHE A 7 6.94 20.36 45.30
N SER A 8 7.70 19.26 45.13
CA SER A 8 8.93 19.07 45.90
C SER A 8 10.12 19.79 45.24
N LYS A 9 10.92 20.49 46.07
CA LYS A 9 12.14 21.20 45.65
C LYS A 9 13.15 20.32 44.88
N ASP A 10 13.10 19.01 45.10
CA ASP A 10 13.96 18.01 44.43
C ASP A 10 13.25 17.20 43.32
N TYR A 11 12.09 17.64 42.85
CA TYR A 11 11.30 16.94 41.83
C TYR A 11 12.13 16.65 40.56
N GLU A 12 12.84 17.65 40.05
CA GLU A 12 13.66 17.50 38.86
C GLU A 12 14.84 16.53 39.06
N LYS A 13 15.51 16.61 40.22
CA LYS A 13 16.60 15.69 40.58
C LYS A 13 16.11 14.25 40.65
N LYS A 14 14.95 14.00 41.28
CA LYS A 14 14.34 12.67 41.38
C LYS A 14 13.91 12.13 40.02
N ILE A 15 13.34 12.96 39.14
CA ILE A 15 12.99 12.53 37.78
C ILE A 15 14.23 12.17 36.97
N LYS A 16 15.31 12.95 37.06
CA LYS A 16 16.57 12.68 36.36
C LYS A 16 17.21 11.37 36.82
N GLN A 17 17.18 11.09 38.13
CA GLN A 17 17.65 9.81 38.69
C GLN A 17 16.80 8.62 38.25
N ILE A 18 15.47 8.75 38.25
CA ILE A 18 14.56 7.67 37.80
C ILE A 18 14.78 7.36 36.31
N ARG A 19 14.97 8.38 35.46
CA ARG A 19 15.29 8.18 34.04
C ARG A 19 16.60 7.44 33.85
N ARG A 20 17.67 7.83 34.57
CA ARG A 20 18.97 7.14 34.52
C ARG A 20 18.87 5.68 34.96
N ARG A 21 18.17 5.40 36.06
CA ARG A 21 17.95 4.02 36.54
C ARG A 21 17.20 3.15 35.52
N LYS A 22 16.19 3.71 34.84
CA LYS A 22 15.47 2.98 33.77
C LYS A 22 16.35 2.64 32.58
N ILE A 23 17.24 3.55 32.18
CA ILE A 23 18.19 3.30 31.08
C ILE A 23 19.19 2.21 31.50
N ILE A 24 19.74 2.29 32.71
CA ILE A 24 20.70 1.30 33.24
C ILE A 24 20.05 -0.09 33.33
N ILE A 25 18.83 -0.19 33.88
CA ILE A 25 18.10 -1.47 33.99
C ILE A 25 17.80 -2.04 32.58
N GLY A 26 17.38 -1.19 31.64
CA GLY A 26 17.15 -1.62 30.26
C GLY A 26 18.42 -2.14 29.58
N PHE A 27 19.56 -1.49 29.82
CA PHE A 27 20.85 -1.93 29.31
C PHE A 27 21.31 -3.27 29.93
N LEU A 28 21.10 -3.48 31.23
CA LEU A 28 21.39 -4.75 31.91
C LEU A 28 20.52 -5.90 31.39
N ILE A 29 19.24 -5.66 31.11
CA ILE A 29 18.35 -6.67 30.52
C ILE A 29 18.82 -7.03 29.10
N LEU A 30 19.22 -6.02 28.30
CA LEU A 30 19.74 -6.24 26.95
C LEU A 30 21.03 -7.07 26.96
N LEU A 31 21.96 -6.75 27.88
CA LEU A 31 23.19 -7.53 28.08
C LEU A 31 22.89 -8.97 28.51
N GLY A 32 21.91 -9.18 29.40
CA GLY A 32 21.48 -10.51 29.81
C GLY A 32 20.94 -11.34 28.63
N LEU A 33 20.15 -10.73 27.74
CA LEU A 33 19.62 -11.40 26.54
C LEU A 33 20.73 -11.75 25.55
N ILE A 34 21.74 -10.90 25.36
CA ILE A 34 22.90 -11.18 24.50
C ILE A 34 23.74 -12.32 25.10
N GLY A 35 23.96 -12.32 26.42
CA GLY A 35 24.66 -13.41 27.11
C GLY A 35 23.95 -14.76 26.97
N LEU A 36 22.62 -14.77 27.10
CA LEU A 36 21.78 -15.95 26.84
C LEU A 36 21.85 -16.41 25.39
N ALA A 37 21.82 -15.50 24.43
CA ALA A 37 21.93 -15.83 23.00
C ALA A 37 23.28 -16.48 22.65
N VAL A 38 24.38 -16.01 23.25
CA VAL A 38 25.71 -16.61 23.08
C VAL A 38 25.81 -17.98 23.75
N PHE A 39 25.17 -18.18 24.91
CA PHE A 39 25.20 -19.46 25.63
C PHE A 39 24.41 -20.58 24.92
N ILE A 40 23.36 -20.25 24.17
CA ILE A 40 22.57 -21.21 23.38
C ILE A 40 23.36 -21.72 22.17
N ILE A 41 24.30 -20.94 21.65
CA ILE A 41 25.16 -21.33 20.53
C ILE A 41 26.35 -22.12 21.10
N LYS A 42 26.21 -23.45 21.21
CA LYS A 42 27.36 -24.34 21.44
C LYS A 42 28.42 -24.07 20.35
N PRO A 43 29.72 -23.97 20.69
CA PRO A 43 30.79 -23.85 19.71
C PRO A 43 31.03 -25.21 19.07
N SER A 44 30.12 -25.65 18.22
CA SER A 44 30.30 -26.83 17.39
C SER A 44 29.93 -26.50 15.96
N LYS A 45 30.99 -26.43 15.13
CA LYS A 45 30.98 -26.47 13.66
C LYS A 45 30.51 -25.20 12.94
N VAL A 46 31.31 -24.14 13.03
CA VAL A 46 31.41 -23.17 11.90
C VAL A 46 32.46 -23.70 10.93
N LYS A 47 32.03 -24.62 10.06
CA LYS A 47 32.63 -24.88 8.76
C LYS A 47 31.48 -24.97 7.77
N GLY A 48 31.28 -23.91 7.01
CA GLY A 48 30.25 -23.79 5.99
C GLY A 48 30.68 -22.76 4.96
N ASP A 49 30.84 -23.23 3.73
CA ASP A 49 31.47 -22.60 2.57
C ASP A 49 30.97 -21.18 2.22
N ILE A 50 31.91 -20.29 1.96
CA ILE A 50 31.69 -18.94 1.40
C ILE A 50 32.05 -18.95 -0.11
N THR A 51 31.46 -19.87 -0.88
CA THR A 51 31.76 -19.99 -2.33
C THR A 51 30.51 -20.11 -3.18
N SER A 52 29.57 -19.16 -3.03
CA SER A 52 28.43 -19.07 -3.96
C SER A 52 27.99 -17.64 -4.35
N ILE A 53 28.80 -16.61 -4.07
CA ILE A 53 28.46 -15.21 -4.42
C ILE A 53 29.41 -14.63 -5.48
N LYS A 54 29.75 -15.40 -6.53
CA LYS A 54 30.65 -14.89 -7.60
C LYS A 54 30.17 -15.01 -9.04
N ASN A 55 28.93 -15.43 -9.30
CA ASN A 55 28.45 -15.64 -10.68
C ASN A 55 27.26 -14.75 -11.11
N ILE A 56 26.99 -13.64 -10.42
CA ILE A 56 25.86 -12.73 -10.77
C ILE A 56 26.33 -11.47 -11.52
N PHE A 57 27.63 -11.27 -11.75
CA PHE A 57 28.15 -10.03 -12.36
C PHE A 57 29.04 -10.28 -13.59
N SER A 58 28.50 -10.88 -14.66
CA SER A 58 29.10 -10.77 -15.99
C SER A 58 28.15 -11.20 -17.12
N ARG A 59 27.20 -10.35 -17.50
CA ARG A 59 26.64 -10.34 -18.87
C ARG A 59 26.35 -8.90 -19.29
N SER A 60 27.35 -8.24 -19.86
CA SER A 60 27.15 -7.08 -20.73
C SER A 60 27.85 -7.29 -22.08
N SER A 61 27.14 -6.86 -23.13
CA SER A 61 27.57 -6.57 -24.50
C SER A 61 28.25 -7.65 -25.35
N LYS A 62 27.50 -8.16 -26.34
CA LYS A 62 27.95 -8.04 -27.74
C LYS A 62 26.77 -8.08 -28.71
N LYS A 63 26.52 -6.94 -29.36
CA LYS A 63 25.78 -6.83 -30.63
C LYS A 63 26.75 -7.23 -31.73
N GLU A 64 26.37 -8.18 -32.57
CA GLU A 64 26.96 -8.35 -33.90
C GLU A 64 25.84 -8.43 -34.94
N LYS A 65 25.92 -7.49 -35.90
CA LYS A 65 25.22 -7.50 -37.18
C LYS A 65 26.08 -8.25 -38.20
N LYS A 66 25.44 -8.98 -39.11
CA LYS A 66 25.74 -9.13 -40.55
C LYS A 66 24.56 -9.92 -41.17
N THR A 67 23.69 -9.36 -42.03
CA THR A 67 23.78 -9.27 -43.52
C THR A 67 24.31 -10.58 -44.14
N ILE A 68 23.68 -11.18 -45.16
CA ILE A 68 23.55 -10.71 -46.57
C ILE A 68 22.60 -11.66 -47.35
N ALA A 69 21.89 -11.09 -48.34
CA ALA A 69 21.30 -11.66 -49.58
C ALA A 69 20.28 -12.82 -49.47
N GLY A 70 19.17 -12.86 -50.21
CA GLY A 70 18.80 -12.20 -51.46
C GLY A 70 18.59 -13.26 -52.54
N ASN A 71 17.34 -13.56 -52.91
CA ASN A 71 16.94 -13.62 -54.32
C ASN A 71 15.43 -13.79 -54.53
N LYS A 72 15.01 -13.29 -55.70
CA LYS A 72 13.67 -13.05 -56.24
C LYS A 72 13.00 -14.27 -56.87
N SER A 73 11.71 -14.05 -57.17
CA SER A 73 10.84 -14.67 -58.21
C SER A 73 10.24 -16.03 -57.83
N SER A 74 9.02 -16.41 -58.21
CA SER A 74 8.01 -15.88 -59.14
C SER A 74 6.67 -16.59 -58.92
N ILE A 75 5.60 -15.93 -59.34
CA ILE A 75 4.22 -16.35 -59.70
C ILE A 75 4.25 -17.68 -60.53
N ASP A 76 3.34 -18.67 -60.45
CA ASP A 76 1.91 -18.62 -60.77
C ASP A 76 1.13 -19.94 -60.44
N ARG A 77 -0.20 -19.77 -60.40
CA ARG A 77 -1.40 -20.66 -60.47
C ARG A 77 -1.36 -22.19 -60.71
N SER A 78 -2.30 -22.84 -59.99
CA SER A 78 -3.43 -23.68 -60.46
C SER A 78 -3.48 -25.17 -60.05
N SER A 79 -4.73 -25.62 -59.87
CA SER A 79 -5.27 -26.98 -60.10
C SER A 79 -5.46 -27.92 -58.90
N GLN A 80 -6.60 -27.74 -58.22
CA GLN A 80 -7.71 -28.71 -58.07
C GLN A 80 -7.39 -30.22 -58.13
N ASN A 81 -7.61 -30.96 -57.02
CA ASN A 81 -8.63 -32.03 -56.98
C ASN A 81 -8.86 -32.68 -55.58
N LYS A 82 -10.14 -33.05 -55.41
CA LYS A 82 -10.87 -33.77 -54.35
C LYS A 82 -10.22 -35.04 -53.75
N ALA A 83 -10.45 -35.25 -52.45
CA ALA A 83 -10.99 -36.48 -51.83
C ALA A 83 -11.27 -36.20 -50.34
N GLU A 84 -12.53 -35.96 -49.93
CA GLU A 84 -13.47 -36.89 -49.29
C GLU A 84 -13.20 -37.25 -47.80
N LYS A 85 -14.20 -36.88 -46.98
CA LYS A 85 -14.67 -37.48 -45.72
C LYS A 85 -13.74 -37.48 -44.49
N GLU A 86 -14.06 -36.60 -43.54
CA GLU A 86 -14.56 -37.07 -42.24
C GLU A 86 -15.34 -35.95 -41.53
N ASN A 87 -16.64 -36.16 -41.35
CA ASN A 87 -17.52 -35.25 -40.64
C ASN A 87 -17.31 -35.47 -39.13
N LYS A 88 -16.23 -34.92 -38.58
CA LYS A 88 -16.14 -34.71 -37.14
C LYS A 88 -16.97 -33.49 -36.81
N ASN A 89 -18.17 -33.75 -36.28
CA ASN A 89 -18.93 -32.79 -35.51
C ASN A 89 -18.07 -32.42 -34.28
N ILE A 90 -17.11 -31.51 -34.49
CA ILE A 90 -16.43 -30.82 -33.42
C ILE A 90 -17.52 -29.95 -32.83
N GLU A 91 -18.10 -30.43 -31.74
CA GLU A 91 -18.83 -29.61 -30.79
C GLU A 91 -17.98 -28.36 -30.62
N LYS A 92 -18.44 -27.26 -31.21
CA LYS A 92 -17.78 -25.97 -31.12
C LYS A 92 -17.91 -25.61 -29.65
N ILE A 93 -16.90 -25.97 -28.85
CA ILE A 93 -16.75 -25.50 -27.49
C ILE A 93 -16.81 -23.99 -27.63
N GLU A 94 -17.96 -23.40 -27.30
CA GLU A 94 -18.11 -21.96 -27.32
C GLU A 94 -17.02 -21.44 -26.40
N ALA A 95 -16.03 -20.75 -26.98
CA ALA A 95 -15.02 -20.07 -26.20
C ALA A 95 -15.78 -19.22 -25.17
N PRO A 96 -15.51 -19.39 -23.86
CA PRO A 96 -16.33 -18.78 -22.82
C PRO A 96 -16.39 -17.29 -23.08
N LYS A 97 -17.59 -16.77 -23.36
CA LYS A 97 -17.78 -15.36 -23.66
C LYS A 97 -17.63 -14.56 -22.37
N LYS A 98 -16.94 -13.42 -22.45
CA LYS A 98 -16.86 -12.46 -21.34
C LYS A 98 -18.25 -11.90 -21.08
N VAL A 99 -18.72 -11.97 -19.84
CA VAL A 99 -20.02 -11.43 -19.44
C VAL A 99 -19.79 -10.14 -18.66
N ILE A 100 -20.40 -9.04 -19.11
CA ILE A 100 -20.36 -7.76 -18.40
C ILE A 100 -21.66 -7.62 -17.61
N LYS A 101 -21.54 -7.32 -16.31
CA LYS A 101 -22.68 -7.12 -15.41
C LYS A 101 -22.57 -5.77 -14.70
N ASP A 102 -23.69 -5.15 -14.43
CA ASP A 102 -23.75 -3.97 -13.56
C ASP A 102 -23.63 -4.39 -12.09
N ILE A 103 -23.00 -3.53 -11.29
CA ILE A 103 -22.86 -3.72 -9.85
C ILE A 103 -23.21 -2.44 -9.09
N ASN A 104 -23.86 -2.59 -7.95
CA ASN A 104 -24.15 -1.51 -7.01
C ASN A 104 -23.29 -1.69 -5.76
N ILE A 105 -22.53 -0.65 -5.41
CA ILE A 105 -21.67 -0.59 -4.23
C ILE A 105 -22.28 0.40 -3.25
N LYS A 106 -22.91 -0.10 -2.18
CA LYS A 106 -23.47 0.75 -1.13
C LYS A 106 -22.35 1.14 -0.15
N LEU A 107 -21.97 2.43 -0.11
CA LEU A 107 -20.94 2.93 0.81
C LEU A 107 -21.50 3.22 2.20
N ASN A 108 -22.69 3.81 2.25
CA ASN A 108 -23.46 4.07 3.45
C ASN A 108 -24.94 4.18 3.08
N ASP A 109 -25.80 4.51 4.04
CA ASP A 109 -27.25 4.57 3.82
C ASP A 109 -27.71 5.62 2.80
N GLN A 110 -26.87 6.61 2.51
CA GLN A 110 -27.21 7.73 1.63
C GLN A 110 -26.47 7.68 0.29
N LEU A 111 -25.47 6.81 0.13
CA LEU A 111 -24.57 6.82 -1.01
C LEU A 111 -24.35 5.41 -1.58
N THR A 112 -24.77 5.22 -2.82
CA THR A 112 -24.53 4.01 -3.62
C THR A 112 -23.87 4.40 -4.94
N ILE A 113 -22.83 3.67 -5.31
CA ILE A 113 -22.08 3.87 -6.55
C ILE A 113 -22.37 2.72 -7.50
N ARG A 114 -22.61 3.03 -8.77
CA ARG A 114 -22.83 2.03 -9.82
C ARG A 114 -21.55 1.81 -10.62
N GLY A 115 -21.30 0.58 -11.03
CA GLY A 115 -20.15 0.23 -11.86
C GLY A 115 -20.40 -1.02 -12.68
N LYS A 116 -19.33 -1.54 -13.29
CA LYS A 116 -19.37 -2.74 -14.13
C LYS A 116 -18.29 -3.74 -13.75
N ILE A 117 -18.66 -5.01 -13.77
CA ILE A 117 -17.77 -6.15 -13.58
C ILE A 117 -17.69 -6.99 -14.87
N GLU A 118 -16.51 -7.52 -15.16
CA GLU A 118 -16.30 -8.55 -16.18
C GLU A 118 -16.20 -9.90 -15.46
N GLU A 119 -16.92 -10.89 -15.97
CA GLU A 119 -16.80 -12.28 -15.54
C GLU A 119 -16.31 -13.14 -16.69
N PHE A 120 -15.22 -13.88 -16.44
CA PHE A 120 -14.63 -14.81 -17.40
C PHE A 120 -14.13 -16.07 -16.69
N LYS A 121 -14.66 -17.23 -17.08
CA LYS A 121 -14.33 -18.55 -16.48
C LYS A 121 -14.43 -18.55 -14.93
N GLY A 122 -15.42 -17.84 -14.39
CA GLY A 122 -15.66 -17.73 -12.95
C GLY A 122 -14.80 -16.70 -12.20
N ASP A 123 -13.79 -16.10 -12.84
CA ASP A 123 -13.06 -14.97 -12.25
C ASP A 123 -13.78 -13.66 -12.56
N LYS A 124 -13.84 -12.78 -11.55
CA LYS A 124 -14.54 -11.49 -11.63
C LYS A 124 -13.56 -10.35 -11.36
N ILE A 125 -13.63 -9.33 -12.21
CA ILE A 125 -12.83 -8.11 -12.07
C ILE A 125 -13.69 -6.87 -12.31
N PHE A 126 -13.34 -5.76 -11.67
CA PHE A 126 -13.93 -4.48 -11.99
C PHE A 126 -13.39 -3.94 -13.32
N ILE A 127 -14.28 -3.33 -14.10
CA ILE A 127 -13.95 -2.67 -15.36
C ILE A 127 -14.02 -1.15 -15.20
N SER A 128 -15.12 -0.66 -14.63
CA SER A 128 -15.39 0.76 -14.52
C SER A 128 -16.34 1.07 -13.37
N MET A 129 -16.33 2.34 -12.96
CA MET A 129 -17.26 2.89 -11.99
C MET A 129 -17.80 4.21 -12.53
N ASN A 130 -19.09 4.47 -12.31
CA ASN A 130 -19.71 5.70 -12.74
C ASN A 130 -19.18 6.86 -11.89
N PRO A 131 -18.81 7.99 -12.53
CA PRO A 131 -18.34 9.15 -11.79
C PRO A 131 -19.44 9.71 -10.90
N ILE A 132 -19.07 10.10 -9.68
CA ILE A 132 -19.93 10.81 -8.73
C ILE A 132 -19.13 11.99 -8.20
N GLU A 133 -19.78 13.13 -8.07
CA GLU A 133 -19.16 14.35 -7.56
C GLU A 133 -18.51 14.13 -6.19
N ASN A 134 -17.31 14.67 -5.99
CA ASN A 134 -16.51 14.53 -4.76
C ASN A 134 -16.10 13.10 -4.41
N ILE A 135 -16.30 12.11 -5.29
CA ILE A 135 -15.85 10.74 -5.11
C ILE A 135 -14.69 10.46 -6.05
N ASN A 136 -13.53 10.18 -5.44
CA ASN A 136 -12.36 9.65 -6.14
C ASN A 136 -12.27 8.15 -5.90
N TYR A 137 -11.75 7.42 -6.86
CA TYR A 137 -11.53 5.99 -6.71
C TYR A 137 -10.24 5.53 -7.38
N GLU A 138 -9.69 4.45 -6.84
CA GLU A 138 -8.53 3.76 -7.37
C GLU A 138 -8.79 2.26 -7.34
N LEU A 139 -8.39 1.57 -8.40
CA LEU A 139 -8.53 0.14 -8.53
C LEU A 139 -7.23 -0.56 -8.11
N SER A 140 -7.36 -1.65 -7.34
CA SER A 140 -6.23 -2.51 -7.00
C SER A 140 -5.58 -3.14 -8.23
N LYS A 141 -4.32 -3.58 -8.10
CA LYS A 141 -3.55 -4.21 -9.19
C LYS A 141 -4.24 -5.46 -9.75
N ASP A 142 -4.91 -6.23 -8.90
CA ASP A 142 -5.69 -7.43 -9.27
C ASP A 142 -7.10 -7.11 -9.76
N LYS A 143 -7.51 -5.83 -9.75
CA LYS A 143 -8.83 -5.35 -10.15
C LYS A 143 -10.00 -5.91 -9.34
N LYS A 144 -9.76 -6.40 -8.11
CA LYS A 144 -10.79 -6.98 -7.24
C LYS A 144 -11.25 -6.06 -6.12
N THR A 145 -10.52 -4.98 -5.87
CA THR A 145 -10.80 -4.03 -4.79
C THR A 145 -10.76 -2.60 -5.29
N TYR A 146 -11.80 -1.83 -5.02
CA TYR A 146 -11.77 -0.38 -5.14
C TYR A 146 -11.39 0.26 -3.80
N LEU A 147 -10.42 1.17 -3.82
CA LEU A 147 -10.27 2.20 -2.82
C LEU A 147 -11.13 3.40 -3.25
N ILE A 148 -12.06 3.81 -2.39
CA ILE A 148 -13.00 4.89 -2.68
C ILE A 148 -12.82 5.98 -1.63
N PHE A 149 -12.71 7.22 -2.07
CA PHE A 149 -12.49 8.39 -1.23
C PHE A 149 -13.54 9.45 -1.49
N ASN A 150 -14.24 9.83 -0.43
CA ASN A 150 -15.17 10.95 -0.47
C ASN A 150 -14.44 12.22 -0.02
N ALA A 151 -14.11 13.10 -0.96
CA ALA A 151 -13.37 14.33 -0.71
C ALA A 151 -14.17 15.34 0.13
N LYS A 152 -15.51 15.30 0.08
CA LYS A 152 -16.38 16.22 0.84
C LYS A 152 -16.32 15.96 2.34
N ASN A 153 -16.38 14.69 2.75
CA ASN A 153 -16.40 14.32 4.16
C ASN A 153 -15.11 13.63 4.64
N GLN A 154 -14.15 13.39 3.74
CA GLN A 154 -12.88 12.71 3.97
C GLN A 154 -13.05 11.28 4.51
N ASP A 155 -14.11 10.58 4.10
CA ASP A 155 -14.28 9.15 4.34
C ASP A 155 -13.52 8.33 3.30
N MET A 156 -13.00 7.18 3.73
CA MET A 156 -12.33 6.20 2.89
C MET A 156 -13.04 4.85 3.02
N TYR A 157 -13.24 4.17 1.90
CA TYR A 157 -13.90 2.87 1.83
C TYR A 157 -13.09 1.90 0.98
N LEU A 158 -13.16 0.62 1.31
CA LEU A 158 -12.70 -0.47 0.45
C LEU A 158 -13.92 -1.27 -0.02
N ALA A 159 -14.11 -1.37 -1.33
CA ALA A 159 -15.20 -2.13 -1.93
C ALA A 159 -14.67 -3.34 -2.70
N ASN A 160 -15.28 -4.51 -2.46
CA ASN A 160 -14.91 -5.75 -3.11
C ASN A 160 -15.84 -6.09 -4.30
N ILE A 161 -15.47 -7.11 -5.07
CA ILE A 161 -16.19 -7.55 -6.28
C ILE A 161 -17.63 -8.03 -6.02
N ASP A 162 -18.00 -8.27 -4.77
CA ASP A 162 -19.35 -8.65 -4.36
C ASP A 162 -20.25 -7.43 -4.08
N GLY A 163 -19.72 -6.21 -4.24
CA GLY A 163 -20.44 -4.97 -3.98
C GLY A 163 -20.47 -4.56 -2.51
N LYS A 164 -19.75 -5.29 -1.64
CA LYS A 164 -19.65 -4.95 -0.22
C LYS A 164 -18.56 -3.90 -0.02
N ALA A 165 -18.91 -2.81 0.65
CA ALA A 165 -17.98 -1.77 1.06
C ALA A 165 -17.70 -1.82 2.57
N THR A 166 -16.45 -1.62 2.95
CA THR A 166 -16.00 -1.47 4.33
C THR A 166 -15.53 -0.05 4.55
N ASP A 167 -16.06 0.64 5.55
CA ASP A 167 -15.54 1.93 6.00
C ASP A 167 -14.20 1.73 6.71
N ILE A 168 -13.14 2.31 6.15
CA ILE A 168 -11.78 2.28 6.70
C ILE A 168 -11.36 3.66 7.21
N THR A 169 -12.34 4.55 7.46
CA THR A 169 -12.09 5.90 7.92
C THR A 169 -11.65 5.88 9.38
N ARG A 170 -10.57 6.60 9.66
CA ARG A 170 -10.08 6.78 11.02
C ARG A 170 -10.98 7.74 11.82
N ARG A 171 -12.10 7.29 12.39
CA ARG A 171 -13.12 8.16 13.03
C ARG A 171 -12.64 8.92 14.29
N ILE A 172 -11.74 8.34 15.10
CA ILE A 172 -11.35 8.93 16.42
C ILE A 172 -9.84 9.07 16.53
N HIS A 173 -9.33 10.28 16.78
CA HIS A 173 -7.93 10.55 17.14
C HIS A 173 -7.72 10.59 18.66
N TYR A 174 -6.66 9.91 19.13
CA TYR A 174 -6.25 9.94 20.53
C TYR A 174 -5.01 10.82 20.65
N THR A 175 -5.10 11.87 21.45
CA THR A 175 -3.94 12.72 21.74
C THR A 175 -2.96 11.99 22.66
N LYS A 176 -1.77 12.58 22.88
CA LYS A 176 -0.79 12.06 23.85
C LYS A 176 -1.37 11.88 25.26
N ASN A 177 -2.35 12.69 25.62
CA ASN A 177 -3.03 12.65 26.93
C ASN A 177 -4.27 11.72 26.92
N LYS A 178 -4.45 10.91 25.87
CA LYS A 178 -5.58 10.00 25.65
C LYS A 178 -6.95 10.67 25.45
N ASN A 179 -6.99 11.97 25.21
CA ASN A 179 -8.24 12.65 24.86
C ASN A 179 -8.70 12.20 23.47
N LYS A 180 -10.01 11.96 23.33
CA LYS A 180 -10.65 11.61 22.07
C LYS A 180 -10.99 12.86 21.27
N ILE A 181 -10.66 12.85 20.00
CA ILE A 181 -11.06 13.85 19.02
C ILE A 181 -11.79 13.10 17.91
N TYR A 182 -13.07 13.40 17.76
CA TYR A 182 -13.92 12.82 16.73
C TYR A 182 -13.75 13.59 15.43
N LYS A 183 -13.62 12.87 14.31
CA LYS A 183 -13.45 13.46 12.99
C LYS A 183 -14.61 14.40 12.68
N GLU A 184 -15.83 13.93 12.90
CA GLU A 184 -17.07 14.61 12.58
C GLU A 184 -17.14 15.96 13.31
N ASN A 185 -16.79 15.97 14.60
CA ASN A 185 -16.73 17.19 15.40
C ASN A 185 -15.62 18.13 14.90
N LYS A 186 -14.44 17.58 14.59
CA LYS A 186 -13.31 18.39 14.10
C LYS A 186 -13.62 19.05 12.76
N LEU A 187 -14.23 18.32 11.82
CA LEU A 187 -14.63 18.84 10.51
C LEU A 187 -15.84 19.78 10.61
N LYS A 188 -16.76 19.56 11.54
CA LYS A 188 -17.84 20.52 11.81
C LYS A 188 -17.31 21.87 12.29
N SER A 189 -16.36 21.87 13.22
CA SER A 189 -15.76 23.11 13.76
C SER A 189 -14.71 23.74 12.83
N TYR A 190 -14.01 22.93 12.04
CA TYR A 190 -12.99 23.36 11.09
C TYR A 190 -13.16 22.61 9.76
N PRO A 191 -14.10 23.04 8.89
CA PRO A 191 -14.43 22.33 7.65
C PRO A 191 -13.25 22.08 6.72
N ASN A 192 -12.28 23.00 6.73
CA ASN A 192 -11.08 22.90 5.89
C ASN A 192 -9.96 22.05 6.53
N PHE A 193 -10.16 21.48 7.72
CA PHE A 193 -9.15 20.66 8.36
C PHE A 193 -8.90 19.37 7.56
N ILE A 194 -7.63 19.01 7.37
CA ILE A 194 -7.28 17.83 6.58
C ILE A 194 -7.07 16.64 7.52
N TRP A 195 -8.16 15.90 7.71
CA TRP A 195 -8.20 14.63 8.43
C TRP A 195 -7.60 13.49 7.61
N ALA A 196 -7.98 13.38 6.34
CA ALA A 196 -7.42 12.44 5.38
C ALA A 196 -7.55 13.04 3.96
N THR A 197 -6.50 12.91 3.16
CA THR A 197 -6.54 13.30 1.74
C THR A 197 -5.63 12.42 0.90
N SER A 198 -5.92 12.39 -0.40
CA SER A 198 -5.15 11.70 -1.43
C SER A 198 -4.83 10.24 -1.06
N PRO A 199 -5.79 9.40 -0.68
CA PRO A 199 -5.47 8.04 -0.34
C PRO A 199 -4.99 7.26 -1.57
N LYS A 200 -4.08 6.32 -1.35
CA LYS A 200 -3.42 5.51 -2.38
C LYS A 200 -3.33 4.07 -1.92
N LEU A 201 -3.81 3.13 -2.74
CA LEU A 201 -3.76 1.70 -2.43
C LEU A 201 -2.45 1.10 -2.94
N PHE A 202 -1.65 0.54 -2.04
CA PHE A 202 -0.40 -0.12 -2.38
C PHE A 202 -0.11 -1.29 -1.45
N ASN A 203 0.09 -2.48 -2.02
CA ASN A 203 0.47 -3.72 -1.32
C ASN A 203 -0.33 -4.02 -0.03
N GLY A 204 -1.67 -4.10 -0.14
CA GLY A 204 -2.54 -4.41 0.99
C GLY A 204 -2.61 -3.30 2.05
N LYS A 205 -2.16 -2.09 1.72
CA LYS A 205 -2.18 -0.92 2.61
C LYS A 205 -2.75 0.29 1.88
N VAL A 206 -3.42 1.15 2.62
CA VAL A 206 -3.91 2.45 2.13
C VAL A 206 -3.06 3.54 2.76
N PHE A 207 -2.26 4.20 1.94
CA PHE A 207 -1.47 5.37 2.32
C PHE A 207 -2.31 6.61 2.15
N TYR A 208 -2.25 7.58 3.06
CA TYR A 208 -2.97 8.85 2.93
C TYR A 208 -2.24 9.96 3.67
N LEU A 209 -2.52 11.21 3.32
CA LEU A 209 -1.95 12.38 3.99
C LEU A 209 -2.93 12.92 5.04
N SER A 210 -2.39 13.35 6.18
CA SER A 210 -3.18 13.93 7.26
C SER A 210 -2.40 15.01 8.02
N LYS A 211 -3.12 15.97 8.60
CA LYS A 211 -2.56 16.94 9.56
C LYS A 211 -2.59 16.42 11.01
N LEU A 212 -3.07 15.19 11.22
CA LEU A 212 -2.89 14.49 12.49
C LEU A 212 -1.42 14.04 12.66
N PRO A 213 -0.87 14.09 13.88
CA PRO A 213 -1.54 14.36 15.16
C PRO A 213 -1.60 15.83 15.57
N ASN A 214 -1.13 16.77 14.75
CA ASN A 214 -0.94 18.17 15.17
C ASN A 214 -2.23 19.01 15.18
N LEU A 215 -3.33 18.50 14.60
CA LEU A 215 -4.69 19.07 14.69
C LEU A 215 -4.84 20.52 14.16
N SER A 216 -3.85 20.98 13.40
CA SER A 216 -3.83 22.27 12.72
C SER A 216 -3.19 22.14 11.34
N ASN A 217 -3.80 22.80 10.35
CA ASN A 217 -3.31 22.80 8.97
C ASN A 217 -1.98 23.55 8.79
N LYS A 218 -1.58 24.36 9.78
CA LYS A 218 -0.30 25.09 9.78
C LYS A 218 0.92 24.17 9.91
N TYR A 219 0.72 22.91 10.31
CA TYR A 219 1.81 21.94 10.44
C TYR A 219 1.99 21.09 9.17
N PRO A 220 3.15 20.44 9.00
CA PRO A 220 3.37 19.48 7.93
C PRO A 220 2.31 18.36 7.91
N TYR A 221 2.03 17.84 6.73
CA TYR A 221 1.40 16.54 6.55
C TYR A 221 2.25 15.45 7.17
N PHE A 222 1.55 14.44 7.66
CA PHE A 222 2.07 13.14 8.02
C PHE A 222 1.55 12.14 7.01
N VAL A 223 2.40 11.19 6.62
CA VAL A 223 1.98 10.02 5.85
C VAL A 223 1.41 9.00 6.82
N TRP A 224 0.12 8.74 6.69
CA TRP A 224 -0.59 7.69 7.41
C TRP A 224 -0.77 6.46 6.54
N VAL A 225 -0.86 5.32 7.19
CA VAL A 225 -1.01 4.00 6.60
C VAL A 225 -2.13 3.29 7.34
N TYR A 226 -3.11 2.82 6.60
CA TYR A 226 -4.07 1.83 7.05
C TYR A 226 -3.63 0.46 6.52
N ASP A 227 -3.35 -0.47 7.42
CA ASP A 227 -3.07 -1.85 7.05
C ASP A 227 -4.38 -2.64 7.00
N ILE A 228 -4.69 -3.18 5.83
CA ILE A 228 -5.97 -3.86 5.57
C ILE A 228 -6.06 -5.17 6.35
N ASN A 229 -4.94 -5.88 6.53
CA ASN A 229 -4.92 -7.19 7.15
C ASN A 229 -5.17 -7.13 8.67
N ILE A 230 -4.62 -6.10 9.33
CA ILE A 230 -4.75 -5.93 10.78
C ILE A 230 -5.74 -4.83 11.18
N ASN A 231 -6.40 -4.19 10.22
CA ASN A 231 -7.38 -3.14 10.43
C ASN A 231 -6.87 -2.02 11.36
N LYS A 232 -5.68 -1.49 11.05
CA LYS A 232 -5.00 -0.52 11.91
C LYS A 232 -4.46 0.67 11.15
N HIS A 233 -4.70 1.86 11.71
CA HIS A 233 -4.08 3.10 11.26
C HIS A 233 -2.83 3.43 12.08
N GLU A 234 -1.75 3.77 11.39
CA GLU A 234 -0.55 4.37 11.98
C GLU A 234 0.10 5.34 11.02
N TYR A 235 0.86 6.31 11.54
CA TYR A 235 1.65 7.19 10.69
C TYR A 235 3.11 6.72 10.66
N LEU A 236 3.74 6.93 9.51
CA LEU A 236 5.15 6.65 9.32
C LEU A 236 5.97 7.58 10.22
N LYS A 237 6.74 7.00 11.13
CA LYS A 237 7.44 7.76 12.19
C LYS A 237 8.69 8.48 11.69
N ASP A 238 9.18 8.13 10.50
CA ASP A 238 10.33 8.79 9.88
C ASP A 238 10.07 10.29 9.74
N ALA A 239 10.93 11.09 10.37
CA ALA A 239 10.79 12.55 10.38
C ALA A 239 10.92 13.17 8.99
N ARG A 240 11.61 12.48 8.05
CA ARG A 240 11.77 12.91 6.66
C ARG A 240 10.46 12.84 5.87
N LEU A 241 9.53 11.99 6.30
CA LEU A 241 8.21 11.82 5.67
C LEU A 241 7.19 12.82 6.21
N ARG A 242 7.62 14.08 6.29
CA ARG A 242 6.79 15.21 6.67
C ARG A 242 7.03 16.36 5.69
N GLY A 243 5.95 16.96 5.20
CA GLY A 243 6.01 18.07 4.26
C GLY A 243 4.84 19.03 4.41
N TYR A 244 5.04 20.31 4.15
CA TYR A 244 3.94 21.29 4.09
C TYR A 244 3.07 21.10 2.86
N GLU A 245 3.67 20.54 1.80
CA GLU A 245 3.02 20.06 0.59
C GLU A 245 3.26 18.56 0.44
N GLY A 246 2.30 17.83 -0.09
CA GLY A 246 2.43 16.39 -0.30
C GLY A 246 1.47 15.82 -1.33
N SER A 247 1.93 14.81 -2.04
CA SER A 247 1.14 13.98 -2.94
C SER A 247 1.72 12.57 -3.05
N PHE A 248 0.95 11.66 -3.62
CA PHE A 248 1.44 10.35 -4.04
C PHE A 248 1.62 10.35 -5.56
N GLY A 249 2.74 9.80 -6.01
CA GLY A 249 2.99 9.56 -7.43
C GLY A 249 2.34 8.26 -7.91
N GLU A 250 2.75 7.84 -9.10
CA GLU A 250 2.39 6.54 -9.66
C GLU A 250 3.12 5.40 -8.94
N ILE A 251 2.56 4.19 -9.04
CA ILE A 251 3.25 2.98 -8.60
C ILE A 251 4.10 2.49 -9.78
N LYS A 252 5.41 2.50 -9.63
CA LYS A 252 6.37 2.05 -10.66
C LYS A 252 7.31 1.00 -10.08
N GLU A 253 7.55 -0.07 -10.83
CA GLU A 253 8.45 -1.15 -10.41
C GLU A 253 8.16 -1.69 -9.00
N ASN A 254 6.87 -1.85 -8.66
CA ASN A 254 6.42 -2.24 -7.31
C ASN A 254 6.93 -1.31 -6.19
N LYS A 255 7.04 -0.01 -6.46
CA LYS A 255 7.36 1.02 -5.50
C LYS A 255 6.30 2.11 -5.56
N LEU A 256 5.86 2.57 -4.39
CA LEU A 256 5.00 3.74 -4.27
C LEU A 256 5.85 5.00 -4.09
N GLU A 257 5.68 5.98 -4.98
CA GLU A 257 6.32 7.29 -4.84
C GLU A 257 5.51 8.20 -3.90
N ILE A 258 6.17 8.75 -2.89
CA ILE A 258 5.66 9.80 -2.02
C ILE A 258 6.44 11.07 -2.30
N ILE A 259 5.73 12.16 -2.61
CA ILE A 259 6.34 13.46 -2.90
C ILE A 259 6.00 14.39 -1.74
N LEU A 260 7.00 14.91 -1.04
CA LEU A 260 6.83 15.84 0.09
C LEU A 260 7.80 17.01 -0.06
N ASN A 261 7.29 18.25 -0.07
CA ASN A 261 8.10 19.45 -0.33
C ASN A 261 9.05 19.28 -1.54
N LYS A 262 8.53 18.74 -2.65
CA LYS A 262 9.29 18.40 -3.88
C LYS A 262 10.36 17.31 -3.74
N ASN A 263 10.57 16.73 -2.55
CA ASN A 263 11.43 15.56 -2.37
C ASN A 263 10.64 14.28 -2.66
N LYS A 264 11.26 13.35 -3.38
CA LYS A 264 10.69 12.03 -3.68
C LYS A 264 11.16 11.02 -2.64
N TYR A 265 10.29 10.09 -2.29
CA TYR A 265 10.57 8.95 -1.43
C TYR A 265 9.90 7.72 -2.04
N LEU A 266 10.57 6.58 -2.00
CA LEU A 266 10.10 5.32 -2.56
C LEU A 266 9.78 4.34 -1.45
N VAL A 267 8.52 3.91 -1.37
CA VAL A 267 8.07 2.86 -0.45
C VAL A 267 8.07 1.53 -1.20
N TYR A 268 8.78 0.56 -0.66
CA TYR A 268 8.90 -0.79 -1.18
C TYR A 268 7.79 -1.70 -0.63
N GLU A 269 7.55 -2.84 -1.27
CA GLU A 269 6.55 -3.83 -0.81
C GLU A 269 6.81 -4.32 0.62
N ASN A 270 8.08 -4.49 1.00
CA ASN A 270 8.48 -4.87 2.35
C ASN A 270 8.32 -3.74 3.40
N GLY A 271 7.84 -2.55 2.99
CA GLY A 271 7.65 -1.39 3.84
C GLY A 271 8.90 -0.53 4.06
N ASN A 272 10.05 -0.90 3.48
CA ASN A 272 11.24 -0.05 3.51
C ASN A 272 11.02 1.23 2.71
N ILE A 273 11.68 2.31 3.13
CA ILE A 273 11.53 3.63 2.55
C ILE A 273 12.90 4.20 2.23
N LEU A 274 13.13 4.53 0.96
CA LEU A 274 14.33 5.21 0.49
C LEU A 274 13.98 6.61 -0.02
N LYS A 275 14.95 7.52 0.07
CA LYS A 275 14.86 8.85 -0.55
C LYS A 275 15.49 8.79 -1.93
#